data_AF-A0A409X861-F1
#
_entry.id   AF-A0A409X861-F1
#
_cell.length_a   1.000
_cell.length_b   1.000
_cell.length_c   1.000
_cell.angle_alpha   90.00
_cell.angle_beta   90.00
_cell.angle_gamma   90.00
#
_symmetry.space_group_name_H-M   'P 1'
#
loop_
_entity.id
_entity.type
_entity.pdbx_description
1 polymer ?
#
loop_
_entity_poly.entity_id
_entity_poly.type
_entity_poly.pdbx_seq_one_letter_code
_entity_poly.pdbx_strand_id
1 'polypeptide(L)'
;MPTTTPTNPPHGQPFPLTPEDTWALEAHALLWLGNPQDLTLPKGPGVECLNPLLQKDPERPILIRKEFSDLWDEISFWAKQIPWSERGVAIWGNPGSGKSLFLRYALARALLAGTPIILCEHPSHLFYFSASGVQRVSLAQINDRGYDLRFDLGLPSPPPIALWDTNLTENPPMPTPHRVFLRPWSLPFFIVQATEVRDAQWRGWVKEWNGRIWLFDAWTEEEVGKL
;
A
#
# COMPACT_ATOMS: atom_id res chain seq x y z
N MET A 1 16.03 32.52 10.98
CA MET A 1 16.22 32.09 9.57
C MET A 1 14.85 32.05 8.92
N PRO A 2 14.64 32.61 7.72
CA PRO A 2 13.35 32.53 7.04
C PRO A 2 13.11 31.10 6.57
N THR A 3 12.08 30.46 7.11
CA THR A 3 11.61 29.16 6.66
C THR A 3 10.91 29.37 5.31
N THR A 4 11.57 29.04 4.22
CA THR A 4 10.94 29.04 2.89
C THR A 4 9.92 27.92 2.85
N THR A 5 8.64 28.27 2.85
CA THR A 5 7.56 27.32 2.61
C THR A 5 7.72 26.72 1.21
N PRO A 6 7.70 25.38 1.05
CA PRO A 6 7.79 24.76 -0.26
C PRO A 6 6.61 25.23 -1.13
N THR A 7 6.93 25.68 -2.33
CA THR A 7 5.95 26.11 -3.34
C THR A 7 5.27 24.88 -3.93
N ASN A 8 3.94 24.85 -3.98
CA ASN A 8 3.21 23.74 -4.59
C ASN A 8 3.56 23.63 -6.08
N PRO A 9 3.78 22.42 -6.62
CA PRO A 9 3.98 22.23 -8.05
C PRO A 9 2.71 22.61 -8.84
N PRO A 10 2.85 22.91 -10.14
CA PRO A 10 1.71 23.18 -11.01
C PRO A 10 0.68 22.04 -10.97
N HIS A 11 -0.59 22.37 -11.24
CA HIS A 11 -1.65 21.36 -11.36
C HIS A 11 -1.25 20.21 -12.28
N GLY A 12 -1.46 18.97 -11.82
CA GLY A 12 -1.16 17.77 -12.60
C GLY A 12 0.29 17.27 -12.52
N GLN A 13 1.22 18.02 -11.91
CA GLN A 13 2.60 17.56 -11.76
C GLN A 13 2.79 16.77 -10.45
N PRO A 14 3.46 15.59 -10.49
CA PRO A 14 3.87 14.88 -9.29
C PRO A 14 4.75 15.76 -8.39
N PHE A 15 4.68 15.53 -7.08
CA PHE A 15 5.64 16.14 -6.16
C PHE A 15 7.03 15.56 -6.42
N PRO A 16 8.09 16.39 -6.29
CA PRO A 16 9.44 15.85 -6.30
C PRO A 16 9.60 14.84 -5.17
N LEU A 17 10.27 13.73 -5.47
CA LEU A 17 10.67 12.78 -4.44
C LEU A 17 11.69 13.45 -3.52
N THR A 18 11.52 13.24 -2.22
CA THR A 18 12.42 13.70 -1.17
C THR A 18 13.44 12.60 -0.84
N PRO A 19 14.55 12.92 -0.15
CA PRO A 19 15.50 11.90 0.30
C PRO A 19 14.86 10.76 1.11
N GLU A 20 13.77 11.04 1.85
CA GLU A 20 13.01 10.04 2.60
C GLU A 20 12.24 9.04 1.71
N ASP A 21 12.07 9.36 0.42
CA ASP A 21 11.36 8.53 -0.55
C ASP A 21 12.30 7.61 -1.34
N THR A 22 13.61 7.65 -1.05
CA THR A 22 14.64 6.89 -1.79
C THR A 22 14.35 5.39 -1.78
N TRP A 23 13.83 4.85 -0.68
CA TRP A 23 13.42 3.44 -0.58
C TRP A 23 12.41 3.04 -1.66
N ALA A 24 11.52 3.96 -2.08
CA ALA A 24 10.50 3.64 -3.07
C ALA A 24 11.13 3.49 -4.47
N LEU A 25 12.10 4.34 -4.79
CA LEU A 25 12.88 4.26 -6.02
C LEU A 25 13.73 2.98 -6.04
N GLU A 26 14.40 2.67 -4.94
CA GLU A 26 15.22 1.46 -4.80
C GLU A 26 14.36 0.20 -4.92
N ALA A 27 13.22 0.15 -4.25
CA ALA A 27 12.28 -0.97 -4.35
C ALA A 27 11.76 -1.18 -5.78
N HIS A 28 11.43 -0.08 -6.47
CA HIS A 28 11.00 -0.13 -7.87
C HIS A 28 12.11 -0.63 -8.79
N ALA A 29 13.30 -0.04 -8.70
CA ALA A 29 14.46 -0.42 -9.50
C ALA A 29 14.87 -1.88 -9.27
N LEU A 30 14.80 -2.34 -8.02
CA LEU A 30 15.14 -3.70 -7.64
C LEU A 30 14.13 -4.73 -8.17
N LEU A 31 12.83 -4.47 -8.09
CA LEU A 31 11.81 -5.50 -8.34
C LEU A 31 11.08 -5.40 -9.67
N TRP A 32 10.90 -4.21 -10.25
CA TRP A 32 10.02 -4.04 -11.42
C TRP A 32 10.48 -4.82 -12.66
N LEU A 33 11.78 -5.00 -12.81
CA LEU A 33 12.42 -5.88 -13.80
C LEU A 33 13.37 -6.90 -13.13
N GLY A 34 13.20 -7.05 -11.81
CA GLY A 34 14.08 -7.83 -10.94
C GLY A 34 13.82 -9.33 -11.02
N ASN A 35 14.68 -10.09 -10.34
CA ASN A 35 14.49 -11.51 -10.20
C ASN A 35 13.61 -11.81 -8.97
N PRO A 36 12.82 -12.89 -8.97
CA PRO A 36 12.06 -13.30 -7.79
C PRO A 36 12.89 -13.51 -6.53
N GLN A 37 14.18 -13.81 -6.68
CA GLN A 37 15.13 -13.95 -5.57
C GLN A 37 15.40 -12.63 -4.84
N ASP A 38 15.12 -11.49 -5.47
CA ASP A 38 15.34 -10.17 -4.88
C ASP A 38 14.22 -9.79 -3.89
N LEU A 39 13.09 -10.52 -3.88
CA LEU A 39 11.97 -10.30 -2.97
C LEU A 39 12.35 -10.61 -1.52
N THR A 40 13.09 -11.72 -1.32
CA THR A 40 13.30 -12.32 -0.01
C THR A 40 14.75 -12.69 0.22
N LEU A 41 15.24 -12.47 1.44
CA LEU A 41 16.54 -12.95 1.87
C LEU A 41 16.38 -14.04 2.94
N PRO A 42 17.14 -15.14 2.87
CA PRO A 42 17.14 -16.13 3.93
C PRO A 42 17.79 -15.53 5.19
N LYS A 43 17.09 -15.58 6.33
CA LYS A 43 17.62 -15.19 7.64
C LYS A 43 18.14 -16.40 8.44
N GLY A 44 17.66 -17.60 8.10
CA GLY A 44 18.03 -18.86 8.73
C GLY A 44 17.29 -20.05 8.09
N PRO A 45 17.45 -21.27 8.62
CA PRO A 45 16.78 -22.46 8.09
C PRO A 45 15.25 -22.31 8.09
N GLY A 46 14.66 -22.22 6.90
CA GLY A 46 13.21 -22.07 6.73
C GLY A 46 12.65 -20.71 7.15
N VAL A 47 13.50 -19.68 7.26
CA VAL A 47 13.10 -18.31 7.65
C VAL A 47 13.45 -17.35 6.52
N GLU A 48 12.42 -16.75 5.93
CA GLU A 48 12.55 -15.75 4.87
C GLU A 48 12.14 -14.38 5.38
N CYS A 49 12.95 -13.38 5.09
CA CYS A 49 12.63 -11.99 5.36
C CYS A 49 12.48 -11.22 4.05
N LEU A 50 11.62 -10.21 4.05
CA LEU A 50 11.56 -9.25 2.94
C LEU A 50 12.92 -8.56 2.80
N ASN A 51 13.37 -8.39 1.56
CA ASN A 51 14.62 -7.69 1.29
C ASN A 51 14.61 -6.29 1.96
N PRO A 52 15.64 -5.91 2.76
CA PRO A 52 15.71 -4.63 3.45
C PRO A 52 15.58 -3.41 2.55
N LEU A 53 16.01 -3.50 1.28
CA LEU A 53 15.89 -2.42 0.30
C LEU A 53 14.43 -2.09 -0.08
N LEU A 54 13.48 -2.94 0.34
CA LEU A 54 12.05 -2.76 0.12
C LEU A 54 11.35 -2.03 1.28
N GLN A 55 12.13 -1.55 2.24
CA GLN A 55 11.65 -1.06 3.52
C GLN A 55 12.18 0.35 3.79
N LYS A 56 11.36 1.17 4.47
CA LYS A 56 11.80 2.49 4.94
C LYS A 56 12.85 2.40 6.05
N ASP A 57 12.79 1.33 6.84
CA ASP A 57 13.73 1.04 7.95
C ASP A 57 14.40 -0.33 7.70
N PRO A 58 15.55 -0.36 7.00
CA PRO A 58 16.21 -1.62 6.63
C PRO A 58 16.75 -2.40 7.83
N GLU A 59 16.91 -1.75 9.00
CA GLU A 59 17.38 -2.39 10.23
C GLU A 59 16.32 -3.25 10.92
N ARG A 60 15.06 -3.18 10.45
CA ARG A 60 13.93 -3.93 11.02
C ARG A 60 13.41 -4.97 10.03
N PRO A 61 14.04 -6.15 9.93
CA PRO A 61 13.67 -7.15 8.94
C PRO A 61 12.21 -7.58 9.08
N ILE A 62 11.47 -7.57 7.96
CA ILE A 62 10.10 -8.09 7.91
C ILE A 62 10.16 -9.59 7.70
N LEU A 63 9.81 -10.37 8.73
CA LEU A 63 9.59 -11.80 8.60
C LEU A 63 8.36 -12.08 7.72
N ILE A 64 8.53 -12.92 6.70
CA ILE A 64 7.45 -13.32 5.80
C ILE A 64 6.71 -14.51 6.40
N ARG A 65 5.41 -14.31 6.66
CA ARG A 65 4.50 -15.35 7.14
C ARG A 65 3.87 -16.05 5.96
N LYS A 66 3.54 -17.34 6.11
CA LYS A 66 2.71 -18.06 5.13
C LYS A 66 1.38 -17.33 4.87
N GLU A 67 0.79 -16.75 5.91
CA GLU A 67 -0.43 -15.94 5.79
C GLU A 67 -0.28 -14.78 4.79
N PHE A 68 0.92 -14.23 4.60
CA PHE A 68 1.13 -13.14 3.65
C PHE A 68 0.99 -13.61 2.20
N SER A 69 1.56 -14.78 1.85
CA SER A 69 1.39 -15.33 0.50
C SER A 69 -0.06 -15.71 0.24
N ASP A 70 -0.68 -16.40 1.20
CA ASP A 70 -2.06 -16.89 1.08
C ASP A 70 -3.04 -15.72 0.87
N LEU A 71 -2.93 -14.65 1.68
CA LEU A 71 -3.77 -13.45 1.52
C LEU A 71 -3.50 -12.70 0.20
N TRP A 72 -2.24 -12.57 -0.22
CA TRP A 72 -1.93 -11.86 -1.46
C TRP A 72 -2.51 -12.58 -2.68
N ASP A 73 -2.48 -13.91 -2.70
CA ASP A 73 -3.02 -14.70 -3.80
C ASP A 73 -4.55 -14.54 -3.89
N GLU A 74 -5.25 -14.53 -2.74
CA GLU A 74 -6.69 -14.23 -2.65
C GLU A 74 -7.03 -12.80 -3.13
N ILE A 75 -6.30 -11.79 -2.64
CA ILE A 75 -6.47 -10.39 -3.07
C ILE A 75 -6.26 -10.26 -4.58
N SER A 76 -5.22 -10.89 -5.12
CA SER A 76 -4.91 -10.87 -6.55
C SER A 76 -6.02 -11.52 -7.38
N PHE A 77 -6.65 -12.57 -6.85
CA PHE A 77 -7.80 -13.21 -7.47
C PHE A 77 -9.04 -12.29 -7.43
N TRP A 78 -9.39 -11.74 -6.27
CA TRP A 78 -10.55 -10.84 -6.11
C TRP A 78 -10.42 -9.56 -6.94
N ALA A 79 -9.24 -8.94 -6.97
CA ALA A 79 -8.99 -7.73 -7.74
C ALA A 79 -9.22 -7.92 -9.25
N LYS A 80 -8.98 -9.13 -9.77
CA LYS A 80 -9.24 -9.47 -11.18
C LYS A 80 -10.73 -9.66 -11.51
N GLN A 81 -11.60 -9.81 -10.49
CA GLN A 81 -13.04 -10.00 -10.67
C GLN A 81 -13.85 -8.70 -10.65
N ILE A 82 -13.22 -7.55 -10.40
CA ILE A 82 -13.83 -6.22 -10.55
C ILE A 82 -14.36 -6.09 -12.00
N PRO A 83 -15.62 -5.66 -12.22
CA PRO A 83 -16.41 -4.73 -11.38
C PRO A 83 -17.56 -5.30 -10.53
N TRP A 84 -17.77 -6.62 -10.43
CA TRP A 84 -19.12 -7.14 -10.16
C TRP A 84 -19.50 -7.52 -8.73
N SER A 85 -18.59 -7.55 -7.74
CA SER A 85 -19.02 -7.89 -6.37
C SER A 85 -18.24 -7.22 -5.24
N GLU A 86 -16.92 -7.12 -5.29
CA GLU A 86 -16.12 -6.67 -4.14
C GLU A 86 -15.11 -5.61 -4.50
N ARG A 87 -15.00 -4.58 -3.65
CA ARG A 87 -14.16 -3.38 -3.91
C ARG A 87 -12.99 -3.23 -2.94
N GLY A 88 -12.70 -4.27 -2.16
CA GLY A 88 -11.54 -4.26 -1.29
C GLY A 88 -11.60 -5.24 -0.14
N VAL A 89 -10.56 -5.19 0.69
CA VAL A 89 -10.35 -5.99 1.90
C VAL A 89 -9.87 -5.05 3.01
N ALA A 90 -10.53 -5.09 4.16
CA ALA A 90 -10.00 -4.57 5.40
C ALA A 90 -9.28 -5.69 6.17
N ILE A 91 -7.98 -5.55 6.35
CA ILE A 91 -7.14 -6.43 7.16
C ILE A 91 -7.19 -5.93 8.59
N TRP A 92 -7.72 -6.79 9.45
CA TRP A 92 -8.02 -6.50 10.85
C TRP A 92 -7.26 -7.46 11.76
N GLY A 93 -6.93 -7.06 12.99
CA GLY A 93 -6.23 -7.92 13.94
C GLY A 93 -5.54 -7.12 15.04
N ASN A 94 -4.93 -7.82 16.01
CA ASN A 94 -4.29 -7.20 17.17
C ASN A 94 -3.14 -6.23 16.77
N PRO A 95 -2.88 -5.17 17.55
CA PRO A 95 -1.68 -4.35 17.35
C PRO A 95 -0.42 -5.22 17.26
N GLY A 96 0.47 -4.89 16.34
CA GLY A 96 1.69 -5.66 16.12
C GLY A 96 1.55 -6.96 15.31
N SER A 97 0.34 -7.38 14.88
CA SER A 97 0.14 -8.64 14.12
C SER A 97 0.74 -8.68 12.70
N GLY A 98 1.43 -7.62 12.27
CA GLY A 98 2.10 -7.58 10.96
C GLY A 98 1.26 -7.04 9.80
N LYS A 99 0.07 -6.45 10.03
CA LYS A 99 -0.81 -5.91 8.96
C LYS A 99 -0.11 -4.89 8.05
N SER A 100 0.56 -3.91 8.63
CA SER A 100 1.34 -2.91 7.87
C SER A 100 2.51 -3.54 7.13
N LEU A 101 3.11 -4.59 7.70
CA LEU A 101 4.19 -5.33 7.07
C LEU A 101 3.69 -6.15 5.87
N PHE A 102 2.46 -6.67 5.95
CA PHE A 102 1.81 -7.32 4.82
C PHE A 102 1.62 -6.34 3.64
N LEU A 103 1.27 -5.07 3.88
CA LEU A 103 1.17 -4.10 2.78
C LEU A 103 2.52 -3.91 2.07
N ARG A 104 3.64 -3.94 2.80
CA ARG A 104 4.99 -3.92 2.19
C ARG A 104 5.29 -5.17 1.38
N TYR A 105 4.94 -6.33 1.91
CA TYR A 105 5.03 -7.59 1.18
C TYR A 105 4.18 -7.58 -0.11
N ALA A 106 2.95 -7.10 -0.03
CA ALA A 106 2.02 -6.96 -1.15
C ALA A 106 2.55 -6.00 -2.22
N LEU A 107 3.10 -4.85 -1.81
CA LEU A 107 3.81 -3.93 -2.73
C LEU A 107 4.90 -4.68 -3.49
N ALA A 108 5.77 -5.38 -2.77
CA ALA A 108 6.90 -6.08 -3.38
C ALA A 108 6.46 -7.20 -4.34
N ARG A 109 5.43 -7.98 -3.99
CA ARG A 109 4.83 -8.98 -4.90
C ARG A 109 4.26 -8.34 -6.16
N ALA A 110 3.60 -7.19 -6.05
CA ALA A 110 3.06 -6.47 -7.20
C ALA A 110 4.15 -5.92 -8.13
N LEU A 111 5.20 -5.32 -7.55
CA LEU A 111 6.35 -4.83 -8.31
C LEU A 111 7.04 -5.97 -9.08
N LEU A 112 7.28 -7.10 -8.42
CA LEU A 112 7.88 -8.28 -9.04
C LEU A 112 7.02 -8.84 -10.19
N ALA A 113 5.70 -8.71 -10.09
CA ALA A 113 4.76 -9.09 -11.14
C ALA A 113 4.60 -8.02 -12.24
N GLY A 114 5.37 -6.93 -12.21
CA GLY A 114 5.23 -5.80 -13.13
C GLY A 114 3.84 -5.15 -13.10
N THR A 115 3.14 -5.27 -11.97
CA THR A 115 1.75 -4.83 -11.82
C THR A 115 1.72 -3.43 -11.20
N PRO A 116 1.10 -2.43 -11.87
CA PRO A 116 0.96 -1.11 -11.29
C PRO A 116 0.22 -1.15 -9.95
N ILE A 117 0.73 -0.40 -8.97
CA ILE A 117 0.20 -0.44 -7.60
C ILE A 117 0.33 0.92 -6.92
N ILE A 118 -0.63 1.23 -6.06
CA ILE A 118 -0.64 2.44 -5.25
C ILE A 118 -0.35 2.06 -3.79
N LEU A 119 0.57 2.76 -3.14
CA LEU A 119 0.80 2.67 -1.70
C LEU A 119 0.49 4.01 -1.03
N CYS A 120 -0.43 3.98 -0.08
CA CYS A 120 -0.82 5.11 0.74
C CYS A 120 -0.41 4.83 2.18
N GLU A 121 0.77 5.32 2.55
CA GLU A 121 1.37 5.16 3.88
C GLU A 121 1.80 6.50 4.48
N HIS A 122 1.17 7.59 4.04
CA HIS A 122 1.35 8.91 4.61
C HIS A 122 0.03 9.67 4.49
N PRO A 123 -0.35 10.50 5.48
CA PRO A 123 -1.60 11.25 5.42
C PRO A 123 -1.65 12.39 4.40
N SER A 124 -0.53 12.73 3.76
CA SER A 124 -0.44 13.89 2.85
C SER A 124 -0.20 13.50 1.40
N HIS A 125 0.23 12.26 1.15
CA HIS A 125 0.58 11.81 -0.19
C HIS A 125 0.49 10.29 -0.32
N LEU A 126 0.52 9.84 -1.56
CA LEU A 126 0.63 8.45 -1.96
C LEU A 126 1.80 8.27 -2.93
N PHE A 127 2.22 7.01 -3.09
CA PHE A 127 3.13 6.58 -4.13
C PHE A 127 2.38 5.75 -5.16
N TYR A 128 2.58 6.08 -6.44
CA TYR A 128 2.13 5.26 -7.55
C TYR A 128 3.34 4.64 -8.25
N PHE A 129 3.37 3.32 -8.28
CA PHE A 129 4.41 2.52 -8.92
C PHE A 129 3.89 2.00 -10.26
N SER A 130 4.65 2.23 -11.33
CA SER A 130 4.28 1.84 -12.70
C SER A 130 5.52 1.48 -13.52
N ALA A 131 5.34 1.10 -14.78
CA ALA A 131 6.48 0.83 -15.67
C ALA A 131 7.38 2.03 -15.91
N SER A 132 6.87 3.25 -15.71
CA SER A 132 7.62 4.49 -15.86
C SER A 132 8.39 4.91 -14.60
N GLY A 133 8.28 4.15 -13.51
CA GLY A 133 8.91 4.47 -12.23
C GLY A 133 7.92 4.76 -11.12
N VAL A 134 8.36 5.58 -10.16
CA VAL A 134 7.61 5.96 -8.96
C VAL A 134 7.19 7.42 -9.03
N GLN A 135 5.92 7.70 -8.77
CA GLN A 135 5.38 9.05 -8.67
C GLN A 135 4.84 9.30 -7.27
N ARG A 136 5.18 10.46 -6.69
CA ARG A 136 4.62 10.93 -5.41
C ARG A 136 3.50 11.92 -5.71
N VAL A 137 2.32 11.67 -5.14
CA VAL A 137 1.11 12.44 -5.44
C VAL A 137 0.48 12.94 -4.15
N SER A 138 0.23 14.24 -4.05
CA SER A 138 -0.37 14.81 -2.85
C SER A 138 -1.86 14.53 -2.78
N LEU A 139 -2.33 14.08 -1.61
CA LEU A 139 -3.75 13.93 -1.32
C LEU A 139 -4.48 15.29 -1.31
N ALA A 140 -3.78 16.38 -1.02
CA ALA A 140 -4.35 17.74 -1.09
C ALA A 140 -4.66 18.13 -2.54
N GLN A 141 -3.76 17.81 -3.50
CA GLN A 141 -4.01 18.03 -4.93
C GLN A 141 -5.21 17.22 -5.42
N ILE A 142 -5.31 15.96 -4.98
CA ILE A 142 -6.44 15.08 -5.32
C ILE A 142 -7.78 15.63 -4.81
N ASN A 143 -7.78 16.42 -3.74
CA ASN A 143 -8.98 17.07 -3.23
C ASN A 143 -9.38 18.34 -4.01
N ASP A 144 -8.49 18.87 -4.86
CA ASP A 144 -8.85 19.98 -5.72
C ASP A 144 -9.85 19.54 -6.79
N ARG A 145 -10.80 20.44 -7.14
CA ARG A 145 -11.99 20.13 -7.95
C ARG A 145 -11.69 19.75 -9.42
N GLY A 146 -10.43 19.68 -9.82
CA GLY A 146 -10.02 19.29 -11.17
C GLY A 146 -9.11 18.08 -11.24
N TYR A 147 -8.62 17.53 -10.11
CA TYR A 147 -7.67 16.43 -10.14
C TYR A 147 -8.39 15.08 -10.17
N ASP A 148 -8.29 14.37 -11.29
CA ASP A 148 -8.74 13.00 -11.46
C ASP A 148 -7.52 12.09 -11.50
N LEU A 149 -7.34 11.31 -10.43
CA LEU A 149 -6.21 10.38 -10.27
C LEU A 149 -5.99 9.52 -11.51
N ARG A 150 -7.05 9.12 -12.22
CA ARG A 150 -6.95 8.28 -13.41
C ARG A 150 -6.37 9.04 -14.60
N PHE A 151 -6.88 10.23 -14.87
CA PHE A 151 -6.45 11.00 -16.04
C PHE A 151 -5.10 11.68 -15.79
N ASP A 152 -4.91 12.26 -14.60
CA ASP A 152 -3.70 13.00 -14.27
C ASP A 152 -2.48 12.09 -14.07
N LEU A 153 -2.67 10.84 -13.58
CA LEU A 153 -1.58 9.86 -13.48
C LEU A 153 -1.52 8.86 -14.64
N GLY A 154 -2.46 8.95 -15.60
CA GLY A 154 -2.55 7.99 -16.70
C GLY A 154 -2.73 6.55 -16.22
N LEU A 155 -3.59 6.32 -15.23
CA LEU A 155 -3.79 4.99 -14.65
C LEU A 155 -4.37 4.00 -15.68
N PRO A 156 -3.94 2.73 -15.63
CA PRO A 156 -4.47 1.69 -16.51
C PRO A 156 -5.96 1.41 -16.26
N SER A 157 -6.57 0.67 -17.19
CA SER A 157 -7.90 0.09 -17.03
C SER A 157 -7.78 -1.44 -17.11
N PRO A 158 -8.14 -2.20 -16.05
CA PRO A 158 -8.68 -1.74 -14.77
C PRO A 158 -7.67 -0.94 -13.91
N PRO A 159 -8.14 -0.15 -12.92
CA PRO A 159 -7.27 0.59 -12.02
C PRO A 159 -6.37 -0.34 -11.18
N PRO A 160 -5.21 0.16 -10.73
CA PRO A 160 -4.32 -0.60 -9.85
C PRO A 160 -4.94 -0.89 -8.48
N ILE A 161 -4.41 -1.90 -7.79
CA ILE A 161 -4.71 -2.13 -6.37
C ILE A 161 -4.19 -0.95 -5.55
N ALA A 162 -4.97 -0.50 -4.57
CA ALA A 162 -4.58 0.56 -3.64
C ALA A 162 -4.33 -0.02 -2.25
N LEU A 163 -3.07 -0.06 -1.83
CA LEU A 163 -2.64 -0.46 -0.48
C LEU A 163 -2.74 0.76 0.45
N TRP A 164 -3.45 0.63 1.55
CA TRP A 164 -3.81 1.76 2.42
C TRP A 164 -3.53 1.44 3.89
N ASP A 165 -2.52 2.07 4.48
CA ASP A 165 -2.20 1.88 5.89
C ASP A 165 -2.87 2.95 6.77
N THR A 166 -3.81 2.54 7.62
CA THR A 166 -4.45 3.42 8.62
C THR A 166 -3.83 3.34 10.00
N ASN A 167 -2.84 2.47 10.21
CA ASN A 167 -2.19 2.30 11.52
C ASN A 167 -1.09 3.34 11.76
N LEU A 168 -0.87 4.25 10.83
CA LEU A 168 0.16 5.26 10.94
C LEU A 168 -0.27 6.37 11.90
N THR A 169 0.58 6.59 12.90
CA THR A 169 0.34 7.39 14.11
C THR A 169 0.43 8.90 13.88
N GLU A 170 -0.02 9.40 12.74
CA GLU A 170 -0.13 10.85 12.55
C GLU A 170 -1.46 11.35 13.09
N ASN A 171 -1.42 12.49 13.80
CA ASN A 171 -2.59 13.16 14.34
C ASN A 171 -3.10 14.17 13.30
N PRO A 172 -4.33 14.04 12.78
CA PRO A 172 -5.34 13.02 13.09
C PRO A 172 -5.16 11.71 12.29
N PRO A 173 -5.51 10.55 12.87
CA PRO A 173 -5.43 9.27 12.17
C PRO A 173 -6.34 9.29 10.94
N MET A 174 -5.87 8.78 9.81
CA MET A 174 -6.73 8.60 8.63
C MET A 174 -7.66 7.41 8.86
N PRO A 175 -8.97 7.62 9.11
CA PRO A 175 -9.82 6.51 9.51
C PRO A 175 -10.22 5.65 8.31
N THR A 176 -10.31 6.24 7.12
CA THR A 176 -10.91 5.63 5.93
C THR A 176 -10.06 5.87 4.70
N PRO A 177 -10.10 4.97 3.70
CA PRO A 177 -9.52 5.22 2.39
C PRO A 177 -9.96 6.59 1.84
N HIS A 178 -9.05 7.31 1.18
CA HIS A 178 -9.37 8.62 0.64
C HIS A 178 -10.57 8.55 -0.30
N ARG A 179 -11.46 9.55 -0.25
CA ARG A 179 -12.71 9.58 -1.03
C ARG A 179 -12.51 9.40 -2.53
N VAL A 180 -11.31 9.71 -3.05
CA VAL A 180 -10.95 9.48 -4.47
C VAL A 180 -11.08 8.02 -4.88
N PHE A 181 -10.76 7.08 -3.99
CA PHE A 181 -10.86 5.63 -4.25
C PHE A 181 -12.30 5.12 -4.12
N LEU A 182 -13.16 5.91 -3.48
CA LEU A 182 -14.54 5.59 -3.15
C LEU A 182 -15.53 6.41 -3.99
N ARG A 183 -15.18 6.88 -5.20
CA ARG A 183 -16.15 7.57 -6.07
C ARG A 183 -16.88 6.55 -6.96
N PRO A 184 -18.23 6.52 -7.01
CA PRO A 184 -18.98 5.55 -7.82
C PRO A 184 -18.75 5.68 -9.32
N TRP A 185 -18.45 6.90 -9.78
CA TRP A 185 -18.27 7.26 -11.20
C TRP A 185 -16.84 7.06 -11.71
N SER A 186 -15.86 6.92 -10.81
CA SER A 186 -14.52 6.45 -11.16
C SER A 186 -14.54 4.92 -11.23
N LEU A 187 -13.72 4.32 -12.09
CA LEU A 187 -13.51 2.88 -12.07
C LEU A 187 -13.12 2.45 -10.64
N PRO A 188 -13.79 1.45 -10.06
CA PRO A 188 -13.56 1.08 -8.67
C PRO A 188 -12.15 0.52 -8.51
N PHE A 189 -11.36 1.13 -7.62
CA PHE A 189 -10.10 0.57 -7.17
C PHE A 189 -10.39 -0.65 -6.28
N PHE A 190 -9.51 -1.65 -6.29
CA PHE A 190 -9.50 -2.67 -5.24
C PHE A 190 -8.65 -2.15 -4.07
N ILE A 191 -9.30 -1.85 -2.93
CA ILE A 191 -8.61 -1.27 -1.77
C ILE A 191 -8.19 -2.37 -0.81
N VAL A 192 -6.93 -2.37 -0.40
CA VAL A 192 -6.42 -3.26 0.67
C VAL A 192 -6.02 -2.39 1.84
N GLN A 193 -6.83 -2.36 2.89
CA GLN A 193 -6.62 -1.51 4.06
C GLN A 193 -6.01 -2.32 5.22
N ALA A 194 -4.90 -1.87 5.78
CA ALA A 194 -4.45 -2.31 7.11
C ALA A 194 -5.04 -1.38 8.18
N THR A 195 -5.76 -1.93 9.17
CA THR A 195 -6.47 -1.13 10.19
C THR A 195 -6.46 -1.77 11.58
N GLU A 196 -6.54 -0.94 12.62
CA GLU A 196 -6.65 -1.36 14.02
C GLU A 196 -8.07 -1.83 14.36
N VAL A 197 -8.24 -2.37 15.57
CA VAL A 197 -9.54 -2.76 16.15
C VAL A 197 -10.36 -1.52 16.55
N ARG A 198 -10.65 -0.63 15.58
CA ARG A 198 -11.51 0.53 15.77
C ARG A 198 -12.61 0.50 14.73
N ASP A 199 -13.80 0.07 15.15
CA ASP A 199 -14.96 -0.16 14.30
C ASP A 199 -15.30 1.00 13.36
N ALA A 200 -15.10 2.25 13.80
CA ALA A 200 -15.40 3.44 13.03
C ALA A 200 -14.52 3.63 11.78
N GLN A 201 -13.35 3.00 11.72
CA GLN A 201 -12.37 3.20 10.65
C GLN A 201 -12.72 2.40 9.39
N TRP A 202 -13.12 1.15 9.54
CA TRP A 202 -13.27 0.26 8.40
C TRP A 202 -14.71 -0.20 8.13
N ARG A 203 -15.54 -0.37 9.17
CA ARG A 203 -16.89 -0.96 8.99
C ARG A 203 -17.77 -0.16 8.04
N GLY A 204 -17.66 1.17 8.08
CA GLY A 204 -18.45 2.08 7.25
C GLY A 204 -18.24 1.82 5.76
N TRP A 205 -16.99 1.93 5.30
CA TRP A 205 -16.69 1.75 3.88
C TRP A 205 -16.76 0.28 3.47
N VAL A 206 -16.37 -0.68 4.31
CA VAL A 206 -16.51 -2.11 4.01
C VAL A 206 -17.98 -2.44 3.73
N LYS A 207 -18.91 -1.94 4.55
CA LYS A 207 -20.35 -2.13 4.32
C LYS A 207 -20.85 -1.40 3.07
N GLU A 208 -20.46 -0.14 2.89
CA GLU A 208 -20.93 0.69 1.77
C GLU A 208 -20.42 0.16 0.41
N TRP A 209 -19.23 -0.43 0.37
CA TRP A 209 -18.54 -0.83 -0.86
C TRP A 209 -18.44 -2.36 -1.05
N ASN A 210 -19.20 -3.12 -0.25
CA ASN A 210 -19.17 -4.59 -0.23
C ASN A 210 -17.74 -5.15 -0.14
N GLY A 211 -16.94 -4.57 0.77
CA GLY A 211 -15.59 -5.03 1.06
C GLY A 211 -15.59 -6.33 1.87
N ARG A 212 -14.47 -7.03 1.83
CA ARG A 212 -14.19 -8.19 2.68
C ARG A 212 -13.47 -7.76 3.95
N ILE A 213 -13.50 -8.64 4.94
CA ILE A 213 -12.70 -8.52 6.16
C ILE A 213 -11.79 -9.73 6.21
N TRP A 214 -10.50 -9.50 6.45
CA TRP A 214 -9.54 -10.56 6.71
C TRP A 214 -8.97 -10.38 8.12
N LEU A 215 -9.09 -11.40 8.97
CA LEU A 215 -8.54 -11.39 10.32
C LEU A 215 -7.10 -11.92 10.27
N PHE A 216 -6.15 -11.08 10.66
CA PHE A 216 -4.75 -11.42 10.85
C PHE A 216 -4.52 -11.99 12.24
N ASP A 217 -3.94 -13.19 12.26
CA ASP A 217 -3.51 -13.83 13.48
C ASP A 217 -2.32 -13.09 14.11
N ALA A 218 -2.22 -13.19 15.44
CA ALA A 218 -1.04 -12.74 16.15
C ALA A 218 0.18 -13.61 15.81
N TRP A 219 1.37 -13.07 16.03
CA TRP A 219 2.60 -13.84 15.89
C TRP A 219 2.61 -15.02 16.86
N THR A 220 2.96 -16.19 16.34
CA THR A 220 3.24 -17.38 17.14
C THR A 220 4.56 -17.23 17.90
N GLU A 221 4.73 -17.93 19.01
CA GLU A 221 5.99 -17.93 19.77
C GLU A 221 7.19 -18.35 18.89
N GLU A 222 6.96 -19.28 17.96
CA GLU A 222 7.97 -19.72 17.00
C GLU A 222 8.40 -18.60 16.05
N GLU A 223 7.45 -17.82 15.53
CA GLU A 223 7.77 -16.67 14.67
C GLU A 223 8.49 -15.56 15.46
N VAL A 224 8.05 -15.29 16.70
CA VAL A 224 8.72 -14.31 17.58
C VAL A 224 10.15 -14.73 17.88
N GLY A 225 10.41 -16.02 18.11
CA GLY A 225 11.75 -16.56 18.32
C GLY A 225 12.70 -16.43 17.11
N LYS A 226 12.18 -16.09 15.92
CA LYS A 226 12.96 -15.89 14.68
C LYS A 226 13.27 -14.41 14.38
N LEU A 227 12.68 -13.48 15.11
CA LEU A 227 12.93 -12.04 15.00
C LEU A 227 14.26 -11.67 15.69
#